data_AF-A0A1G3L914-F1
#
_entry.id   AF-A0A1G3L914-F1
#
_cell.length_a   1.000
_cell.length_b   1.000
_cell.length_c   1.000
_cell.angle_alpha   90.00
_cell.angle_beta   90.00
_cell.angle_gamma   90.00
#
_symmetry.space_group_name_H-M   'P 1'
#
loop_
_entity.id
_entity.type
_entity.pdbx_description
1 polymer ?
#
loop_
_entity_poly.entity_id
_entity_poly.type
_entity_poly.pdbx_seq_one_letter_code
_entity_poly.pdbx_strand_id
1 'polypeptide(L)'
;MSIGKRLKDLYEVLKEKKMLKTKVEFCQMFGIEVGNLNKYFSDTVNFSMKPNNYENFLKNNVNIQWVMTGEGDMFSKYYLRKDIGERLKAIRYLKEFSIQSMADMLGVSFTELNDIEDGKIPITIEILIKYKQIFDVDLDYIITGKQDVVIKKDSIPEDIQEVVNLLIEYGTKKFITDIKDKLIKVKDAHQ
;
A
#
# COMPACT_ATOMS: atom_id res chain seq x y z
N MET A 1 18.77 -12.98 -7.68
CA MET A 1 19.40 -11.65 -7.54
C MET A 1 19.63 -11.38 -6.06
N SER A 2 20.67 -10.66 -5.65
CA SER A 2 20.91 -10.28 -4.23
C SER A 2 20.07 -9.06 -3.83
N ILE A 3 19.91 -8.81 -2.53
CA ILE A 3 19.25 -7.58 -2.03
C ILE A 3 20.03 -6.34 -2.50
N GLY A 4 21.36 -6.38 -2.45
CA GLY A 4 22.22 -5.29 -2.88
C GLY A 4 21.99 -4.87 -4.33
N LYS A 5 21.91 -5.85 -5.24
CA LYS A 5 21.57 -5.62 -6.65
C LYS A 5 20.16 -5.06 -6.83
N ARG A 6 19.17 -5.57 -6.09
CA ARG A 6 17.80 -5.02 -6.13
C ARG A 6 17.72 -3.58 -5.64
N LEU A 7 18.46 -3.22 -4.59
CA LEU A 7 18.53 -1.82 -4.14
C LEU A 7 19.14 -0.91 -5.20
N LYS A 8 20.12 -1.42 -5.95
CA LYS A 8 20.71 -0.71 -7.08
C LYS A 8 19.69 -0.51 -8.20
N ASP A 9 18.97 -1.56 -8.58
CA ASP A 9 17.94 -1.50 -9.62
C ASP A 9 16.84 -0.51 -9.24
N LEU A 10 16.37 -0.55 -7.99
CA LEU A 10 15.39 0.40 -7.46
C LEU A 10 15.89 1.85 -7.55
N TYR A 11 17.15 2.10 -7.17
CA TYR A 11 17.75 3.44 -7.27
C TYR A 11 17.77 3.96 -8.71
N GLU A 12 18.19 3.14 -9.68
CA GLU A 12 18.24 3.55 -11.09
C GLU A 12 16.83 3.83 -11.64
N VAL A 13 15.84 2.98 -11.33
CA VAL A 13 14.45 3.19 -11.76
C VAL A 13 13.85 4.47 -11.17
N LEU A 14 14.07 4.73 -9.88
CA LEU A 14 13.56 5.96 -9.24
C LEU A 14 14.24 7.22 -9.79
N LYS A 15 15.53 7.13 -10.15
CA LYS A 15 16.27 8.21 -10.79
C LYS A 15 15.77 8.48 -12.21
N GLU A 16 15.53 7.43 -13.01
CA GLU A 16 14.97 7.53 -14.35
C GLU A 16 13.58 8.19 -14.33
N LYS A 17 12.73 7.78 -13.37
CA LYS A 17 11.41 8.38 -13.12
C LYS A 17 11.46 9.77 -12.48
N LYS A 18 12.65 10.35 -12.28
CA LYS A 18 12.87 11.68 -11.65
C LYS A 18 12.26 11.81 -10.26
N MET A 19 12.10 10.70 -9.53
CA MET A 19 11.59 10.68 -8.15
C MET A 19 12.67 11.02 -7.12
N LEU A 20 13.93 10.86 -7.51
CA LEU A 20 15.13 11.28 -6.77
C LEU A 20 16.25 11.61 -7.75
N LYS A 21 17.28 12.30 -7.28
CA LYS A 21 18.45 12.72 -8.05
C LYS A 21 19.74 12.10 -7.54
N THR A 22 19.83 11.89 -6.23
CA THR A 22 21.08 11.52 -5.56
C THR A 22 20.96 10.25 -4.72
N LYS A 23 22.10 9.61 -4.49
CA LYS A 23 22.21 8.47 -3.55
C LYS A 23 21.90 8.86 -2.11
N VAL A 24 22.13 10.12 -1.74
CA VAL A 24 21.81 10.64 -0.41
C VAL A 24 20.29 10.70 -0.22
N GLU A 25 19.57 11.22 -1.22
CA GLU A 25 18.09 11.22 -1.21
C GLU A 25 17.54 9.79 -1.12
N PHE A 26 18.11 8.84 -1.87
CA PHE A 26 17.73 7.43 -1.79
C PHE A 26 17.95 6.86 -0.37
N CYS A 27 19.09 7.14 0.24
CA CYS A 27 19.41 6.70 1.59
C CYS A 27 18.44 7.26 2.63
N GLN A 28 18.15 8.55 2.55
CA GLN A 28 17.17 9.22 3.43
C GLN A 28 15.77 8.63 3.25
N MET A 29 15.37 8.43 1.98
CA MET A 29 14.06 7.90 1.61
C MET A 29 13.81 6.49 2.16
N PHE A 30 14.84 5.63 2.19
CA PHE A 30 14.73 4.23 2.61
C PHE A 30 15.34 3.92 3.98
N GLY A 31 15.86 4.93 4.69
CA GLY A 31 16.52 4.76 5.99
C GLY A 31 17.83 3.97 5.92
N ILE A 32 18.56 4.05 4.81
CA ILE A 32 19.81 3.34 4.55
C ILE A 32 20.99 4.24 4.93
N GLU A 33 22.04 3.66 5.53
CA GLU A 33 23.25 4.42 5.85
C GLU A 33 24.06 4.74 4.58
N VAL A 34 24.28 6.04 4.34
CA VAL A 34 24.95 6.54 3.13
C VAL A 34 26.33 5.89 2.92
N GLY A 35 27.11 5.72 3.99
CA GLY A 35 28.46 5.17 3.95
C GLY A 35 28.53 3.72 3.48
N ASN A 36 27.42 2.98 3.54
CA ASN A 36 27.38 1.56 3.17
C ASN A 36 26.65 1.30 1.84
N LEU A 37 25.94 2.27 1.26
CA LEU A 37 25.13 2.06 0.05
C LEU A 37 25.93 1.45 -1.12
N ASN A 38 27.09 1.99 -1.43
CA ASN A 38 27.92 1.47 -2.54
C ASN A 38 28.39 0.03 -2.27
N LYS A 39 28.70 -0.29 -1.00
CA LYS A 39 29.10 -1.64 -0.59
C LYS A 39 27.94 -2.63 -0.71
N TYR A 40 26.71 -2.18 -0.46
CA TYR A 40 25.52 -2.98 -0.71
C TYR A 40 25.31 -3.20 -2.21
N PHE A 41 25.42 -2.16 -3.05
CA PHE A 41 25.24 -2.29 -4.50
C PHE A 41 26.23 -3.26 -5.18
N SER A 42 27.43 -3.38 -4.63
CA SER A 42 28.47 -4.32 -5.08
C SER A 42 28.45 -5.67 -4.37
N ASP A 43 27.49 -5.91 -3.47
CA ASP A 43 27.41 -7.10 -2.60
C ASP A 43 28.70 -7.33 -1.76
N THR A 44 29.48 -6.28 -1.50
CA THR A 44 30.67 -6.34 -0.63
C THR A 44 30.29 -6.44 0.84
N VAL A 45 29.12 -5.90 1.21
CA VAL A 45 28.51 -6.07 2.52
C VAL A 45 27.07 -6.50 2.31
N ASN A 46 26.59 -7.45 3.10
CA ASN A 46 25.19 -7.85 3.06
C ASN A 46 24.30 -6.77 3.69
N PHE A 47 23.25 -6.37 2.97
CA PHE A 47 22.22 -5.51 3.54
C PHE A 47 21.35 -6.32 4.51
N SER A 48 21.23 -5.83 5.75
CA SER A 48 20.29 -6.36 6.75
C SER A 48 19.21 -5.33 7.01
N MET A 49 17.95 -5.72 6.81
CA MET A 49 16.82 -4.81 6.89
C MET A 49 16.42 -4.54 8.34
N LYS A 50 16.35 -3.27 8.74
CA LYS A 50 15.87 -2.83 10.06
C LYS A 50 14.38 -2.46 9.98
N PRO A 51 13.64 -2.39 11.10
CA PRO A 51 12.21 -2.02 11.10
C PRO A 51 11.91 -0.70 10.39
N ASN A 52 12.75 0.33 10.59
CA ASN A 52 12.59 1.62 9.91
C ASN A 52 12.76 1.50 8.38
N ASN A 53 13.61 0.58 7.90
CA ASN A 53 13.73 0.34 6.46
C ASN A 53 12.42 -0.23 5.90
N TYR A 54 11.84 -1.22 6.59
CA TYR A 54 10.55 -1.82 6.22
C TYR A 54 9.47 -0.76 6.04
N GLU A 55 9.28 0.09 7.05
CA GLU A 55 8.32 1.19 6.98
C GLU A 55 8.61 2.13 5.82
N ASN A 56 9.88 2.46 5.59
CA ASN A 56 10.26 3.40 4.55
C ASN A 56 10.07 2.82 3.14
N PHE A 57 10.36 1.55 2.92
CA PHE A 57 10.06 0.89 1.65
C PHE A 57 8.55 0.86 1.39
N LEU A 58 7.74 0.54 2.41
CA LEU A 58 6.28 0.57 2.32
C LEU A 58 5.75 1.99 2.04
N LYS A 59 6.22 3.00 2.77
CA LYS A 59 5.86 4.43 2.58
C LYS A 59 6.20 4.94 1.17
N ASN A 60 7.22 4.36 0.54
CA ASN A 60 7.66 4.68 -0.82
C ASN A 60 7.17 3.66 -1.87
N ASN A 61 6.17 2.86 -1.53
CA ASN A 61 5.44 1.96 -2.43
C ASN A 61 6.29 0.82 -3.03
N VAL A 62 7.40 0.49 -2.39
CA VAL A 62 8.29 -0.59 -2.80
C VAL A 62 7.77 -1.90 -2.22
N ASN A 63 7.63 -2.92 -3.07
CA ASN A 63 7.20 -4.24 -2.66
C ASN A 63 8.28 -4.93 -1.83
N ILE A 64 8.02 -5.15 -0.53
CA ILE A 64 9.00 -5.77 0.35
C ILE A 64 9.33 -7.21 -0.07
N GLN A 65 8.36 -7.98 -0.55
CA GLN A 65 8.60 -9.33 -1.04
C GLN A 65 9.64 -9.30 -2.16
N TRP A 66 9.50 -8.36 -3.10
CA TRP A 66 10.48 -8.16 -4.15
C TRP A 66 11.85 -7.76 -3.59
N VAL A 67 11.95 -6.82 -2.65
CA VAL A 67 13.25 -6.42 -2.08
C VAL A 67 13.94 -7.61 -1.38
N MET A 68 13.19 -8.43 -0.65
CA MET A 68 13.74 -9.54 0.14
C MET A 68 14.07 -10.76 -0.71
N THR A 69 13.18 -11.14 -1.63
CA THR A 69 13.25 -12.42 -2.36
C THR A 69 13.59 -12.23 -3.83
N GLY A 70 13.20 -11.09 -4.43
CA GLY A 70 13.22 -10.84 -5.87
C GLY A 70 11.99 -11.35 -6.61
N GLU A 71 11.01 -11.90 -5.90
CA GLU A 71 9.75 -12.36 -6.47
C GLU A 71 8.70 -11.25 -6.52
N GLY A 72 7.89 -11.23 -7.58
CA GLY A 72 6.86 -10.22 -7.81
C GLY A 72 7.39 -8.92 -8.41
N ASP A 73 6.52 -7.91 -8.46
CA ASP A 73 6.84 -6.59 -9.03
C ASP A 73 7.65 -5.72 -8.04
N MET A 74 8.57 -4.88 -8.54
CA MET A 74 9.39 -3.96 -7.73
C MET A 74 8.57 -3.03 -6.83
N PHE A 75 7.45 -2.56 -7.36
CA PHE A 75 6.52 -1.70 -6.64
C PHE A 75 5.27 -2.49 -6.29
N SER A 76 4.70 -2.22 -5.12
CA SER A 76 3.46 -2.90 -4.74
C SER A 76 2.31 -2.42 -5.65
N LYS A 77 1.48 -3.36 -6.11
CA LYS A 77 0.26 -3.04 -6.90
C LYS A 77 -0.74 -2.15 -6.13
N TYR A 78 -0.61 -2.08 -4.80
CA TYR A 78 -1.62 -1.49 -3.91
C TYR A 78 -1.35 -0.03 -3.49
N TYR A 79 -0.10 0.45 -3.55
CA TYR A 79 0.25 1.76 -2.98
C TYR A 79 0.83 2.77 -3.97
N LEU A 80 1.10 2.37 -5.22
CA LEU A 80 1.70 3.20 -6.28
C LEU A 80 0.74 4.26 -6.87
N ARG A 81 -0.08 4.89 -6.03
CA ARG A 81 -1.25 5.63 -6.49
C ARG A 81 -1.33 6.95 -5.78
N LYS A 82 -0.51 7.90 -6.23
CA LYS A 82 -0.38 9.21 -5.58
C LYS A 82 -1.67 9.99 -5.66
N ASP A 83 -2.39 9.89 -6.78
CA ASP A 83 -3.67 10.55 -6.97
C ASP A 83 -4.86 9.58 -6.87
N ILE A 84 -6.05 10.18 -6.77
CA ILE A 84 -7.31 9.45 -6.66
C ILE A 84 -7.54 8.61 -7.92
N GLY A 85 -7.27 9.12 -9.12
CA GLY A 85 -7.44 8.43 -10.39
C GLY A 85 -6.69 7.12 -10.45
N GLU A 86 -5.41 7.13 -10.06
CA GLU A 86 -4.63 5.91 -9.93
C GLU A 86 -5.31 4.96 -8.96
N ARG A 87 -5.78 5.40 -7.77
CA ARG A 87 -6.53 4.58 -6.78
C ARG A 87 -7.79 3.95 -7.34
N LEU A 88 -8.53 4.64 -8.19
CA LEU A 88 -9.68 4.07 -8.87
C LEU A 88 -9.26 3.02 -9.91
N LYS A 89 -8.19 3.29 -10.67
CA LYS A 89 -7.75 2.46 -11.80
C LYS A 89 -7.45 0.99 -11.49
N ALA A 90 -6.93 0.66 -10.31
CA ALA A 90 -6.77 -0.72 -9.85
C ALA A 90 -7.73 -1.15 -8.76
N ILE A 91 -8.60 -0.29 -8.22
CA ILE A 91 -9.87 -0.85 -7.74
C ILE A 91 -10.54 -1.56 -8.92
N ARG A 92 -10.55 -0.92 -10.09
CA ARG A 92 -11.05 -1.51 -11.34
C ARG A 92 -10.32 -2.78 -11.74
N TYR A 93 -8.98 -2.76 -11.80
CA TYR A 93 -8.22 -3.98 -12.11
C TYR A 93 -8.36 -5.09 -11.06
N LEU A 94 -8.42 -4.77 -9.76
CA LEU A 94 -8.58 -5.76 -8.69
C LEU A 94 -9.94 -6.45 -8.73
N LYS A 95 -10.97 -5.76 -9.23
CA LYS A 95 -12.30 -6.34 -9.46
C LYS A 95 -12.50 -6.83 -10.90
N GLU A 96 -11.43 -6.88 -11.69
CA GLU A 96 -11.39 -7.46 -13.03
C GLU A 96 -12.36 -6.81 -14.04
N PHE A 97 -12.65 -5.52 -13.86
CA PHE A 97 -13.53 -4.79 -14.77
C PHE A 97 -12.76 -4.15 -15.93
N SER A 98 -13.34 -4.21 -17.13
CA SER A 98 -12.93 -3.33 -18.23
C SER A 98 -13.35 -1.89 -17.92
N ILE A 99 -12.66 -0.92 -18.48
CA ILE A 99 -13.02 0.49 -18.27
C ILE A 99 -14.43 0.80 -18.78
N GLN A 100 -14.86 0.18 -19.89
CA GLN A 100 -16.23 0.32 -20.39
C GLN A 100 -17.24 -0.23 -19.37
N SER A 101 -17.03 -1.46 -18.89
CA SER A 101 -17.98 -2.09 -17.95
C SER A 101 -18.10 -1.32 -16.64
N MET A 102 -17.00 -0.75 -16.14
CA MET A 102 -17.04 0.07 -14.94
C MET A 102 -17.69 1.43 -15.17
N ALA A 103 -17.46 2.06 -16.33
CA ALA A 103 -18.10 3.31 -16.71
C ALA A 103 -19.62 3.13 -16.78
N ASP A 104 -20.10 2.03 -17.39
CA ASP A 104 -21.52 1.70 -17.49
C ASP A 104 -22.16 1.54 -16.09
N MET A 105 -21.50 0.82 -15.17
CA MET A 105 -21.98 0.65 -13.79
C MET A 105 -21.98 1.97 -13.00
N LEU A 106 -20.98 2.82 -13.22
CA LEU A 106 -20.88 4.14 -12.60
C LEU A 106 -21.81 5.18 -13.26
N GLY A 107 -22.40 4.87 -14.42
CA GLY A 107 -23.24 5.79 -15.18
C GLY A 107 -22.48 7.01 -15.69
N VAL A 108 -21.23 6.81 -16.14
CA VAL A 108 -20.36 7.82 -16.75
C VAL A 108 -19.90 7.36 -18.13
N SER A 109 -19.33 8.25 -18.94
CA SER A 109 -18.77 7.82 -20.23
C SER A 109 -17.43 7.09 -20.07
N PHE A 110 -17.05 6.27 -21.06
CA PHE A 110 -15.72 5.66 -21.15
C PHE A 110 -14.61 6.71 -21.00
N THR A 111 -14.73 7.81 -21.76
CA THR A 111 -13.71 8.87 -21.82
C THR A 111 -13.60 9.57 -20.48
N GLU A 112 -14.73 9.86 -19.84
CA GLU A 112 -14.78 10.47 -18.51
C GLU A 112 -14.09 9.58 -17.48
N LEU A 113 -14.42 8.29 -17.41
CA LEU A 113 -13.75 7.38 -16.47
C LEU A 113 -12.25 7.24 -16.78
N ASN A 114 -11.87 7.19 -18.05
CA ASN A 114 -10.46 7.13 -18.45
C ASN A 114 -9.68 8.38 -18.03
N ASP A 115 -10.25 9.56 -18.25
CA ASP A 115 -9.60 10.82 -17.90
C ASP A 115 -9.58 11.03 -16.38
N ILE A 116 -10.57 10.52 -15.63
CA ILE A 116 -10.52 10.45 -14.17
C ILE A 116 -9.39 9.53 -13.71
N GLU A 117 -9.33 8.29 -14.24
CA GLU A 117 -8.33 7.28 -13.85
C GLU A 117 -6.89 7.66 -14.22
N ASP A 118 -6.71 8.46 -15.27
CA ASP A 118 -5.42 9.03 -15.68
C ASP A 118 -5.12 10.37 -14.98
N GLY A 119 -6.00 10.85 -14.09
CA GLY A 119 -5.80 12.07 -13.30
C GLY A 119 -5.92 13.38 -14.09
N LYS A 120 -6.47 13.34 -15.31
CA LYS A 120 -6.67 14.52 -16.17
C LYS A 120 -7.84 15.39 -15.74
N ILE A 121 -8.90 14.77 -15.19
CA ILE A 121 -10.05 15.47 -14.64
C ILE A 121 -10.32 15.02 -13.20
N PRO A 122 -10.84 15.92 -12.33
CA PRO A 122 -11.19 15.55 -10.97
C PRO A 122 -12.41 14.62 -10.95
N ILE A 123 -12.44 13.73 -9.96
CA ILE A 123 -13.64 12.92 -9.67
C ILE A 123 -14.69 13.75 -8.92
N THR A 124 -15.97 13.48 -9.17
CA THR A 124 -17.08 14.07 -8.40
C THR A 124 -17.42 13.24 -7.16
N ILE A 125 -18.05 13.88 -6.17
CA ILE A 125 -18.54 13.19 -4.96
C ILE A 125 -19.56 12.10 -5.31
N GLU A 126 -20.38 12.32 -6.34
CA GLU A 126 -21.38 11.35 -6.80
C GLU A 126 -20.73 10.06 -7.29
N ILE A 127 -19.64 10.14 -8.05
CA ILE A 127 -18.90 8.97 -8.50
C ILE A 127 -18.23 8.28 -7.30
N LEU A 128 -17.68 9.02 -6.33
CA LEU A 128 -17.13 8.44 -5.10
C LEU A 128 -18.18 7.65 -4.31
N ILE A 129 -19.38 8.20 -4.15
CA ILE A 129 -20.50 7.50 -3.48
C ILE A 129 -20.83 6.20 -4.22
N LYS A 130 -20.87 6.23 -5.56
CA LYS A 130 -21.10 5.02 -6.36
C LYS A 130 -19.99 3.98 -6.16
N TYR A 131 -18.73 4.39 -6.01
CA TYR A 131 -17.65 3.47 -5.66
C TYR A 131 -17.89 2.76 -4.33
N LYS A 132 -18.39 3.48 -3.30
CA LYS A 132 -18.76 2.86 -2.03
C LYS A 132 -19.96 1.92 -2.20
N GLN A 133 -21.02 2.35 -2.86
CA GLN A 133 -22.29 1.62 -2.92
C GLN A 133 -22.22 0.38 -3.81
N ILE A 134 -21.55 0.46 -4.96
CA ILE A 134 -21.53 -0.61 -5.97
C ILE A 134 -20.39 -1.59 -5.68
N PHE A 135 -19.24 -1.09 -5.24
CA PHE A 135 -18.01 -1.89 -5.17
C PHE A 135 -17.54 -2.17 -3.73
N ASP A 136 -18.25 -1.65 -2.72
CA ASP A 136 -17.90 -1.68 -1.28
C ASP A 136 -16.46 -1.25 -1.02
N VAL A 137 -16.08 -0.13 -1.63
CA VAL A 137 -14.73 0.43 -1.45
C VAL A 137 -14.72 1.44 -0.31
N ASP A 138 -13.67 1.39 0.49
CA ASP A 138 -13.41 2.39 1.52
C ASP A 138 -13.06 3.76 0.90
N LEU A 139 -13.89 4.76 1.20
CA LEU A 139 -13.68 6.13 0.74
C LEU A 139 -12.44 6.76 1.38
N ASP A 140 -12.08 6.38 2.61
CA ASP A 140 -10.87 6.89 3.27
C ASP A 140 -9.63 6.45 2.48
N TYR A 141 -9.60 5.22 1.98
CA TYR A 141 -8.55 4.77 1.09
C TYR A 141 -8.54 5.54 -0.24
N ILE A 142 -9.71 5.71 -0.89
CA ILE A 142 -9.78 6.45 -2.16
C ILE A 142 -9.29 7.88 -2.00
N ILE A 143 -9.67 8.57 -0.91
CA ILE A 143 -9.36 9.98 -0.70
C ILE A 143 -7.92 10.15 -0.20
N THR A 144 -7.53 9.40 0.83
CA THR A 144 -6.28 9.64 1.57
C THR A 144 -5.13 8.73 1.15
N GLY A 145 -5.42 7.64 0.44
CA GLY A 145 -4.46 6.57 0.12
C GLY A 145 -4.05 5.73 1.33
N LYS A 146 -4.57 6.03 2.53
CA LYS A 146 -4.34 5.24 3.74
C LYS A 146 -5.41 4.16 3.80
N GLN A 147 -4.98 2.90 3.75
CA GLN A 147 -5.86 1.79 4.08
C GLN A 147 -5.69 1.53 5.57
N ASP A 148 -6.72 1.82 6.37
CA ASP A 148 -6.78 1.25 7.72
C ASP A 148 -6.83 -0.27 7.57
N VAL A 149 -6.22 -0.99 8.50
CA VAL A 149 -6.33 -2.46 8.55
C VAL A 149 -7.78 -2.80 8.89
N VAL A 150 -8.62 -2.93 7.86
CA VAL A 150 -9.97 -3.45 8.00
C VAL A 150 -9.81 -4.91 8.42
N ILE A 151 -10.12 -5.19 9.68
CA ILE A 151 -10.21 -6.56 10.17
C ILE A 151 -11.39 -7.19 9.42
N LYS A 152 -11.09 -8.05 8.45
CA LYS A 152 -12.12 -8.86 7.80
C LYS A 152 -12.75 -9.74 8.88
N LYS A 153 -14.07 -9.61 9.04
CA LYS A 153 -14.88 -10.40 9.99
C LYS A 153 -14.58 -11.89 9.89
N ASP A 154 -14.30 -12.36 8.67
CA ASP A 154 -14.08 -13.76 8.33
C ASP A 154 -12.74 -14.35 8.83
N SER A 155 -11.87 -13.54 9.44
CA SER A 155 -10.55 -13.95 9.93
C SER A 155 -10.46 -13.98 11.46
N ILE A 156 -11.58 -13.74 12.15
CA ILE A 156 -11.67 -13.72 13.61
C ILE A 156 -12.25 -15.07 14.04
N PRO A 157 -11.54 -15.84 14.88
CA PRO A 157 -12.11 -17.03 15.51
C PRO A 157 -13.48 -16.73 16.14
N GLU A 158 -14.47 -17.61 15.94
CA GLU A 158 -15.87 -17.42 16.39
C GLU A 158 -15.96 -17.08 17.88
N ASP A 159 -15.06 -17.62 18.69
CA ASP A 159 -14.93 -17.42 20.13
C ASP A 159 -14.50 -16.00 20.54
N ILE A 160 -13.94 -15.20 19.63
CA ILE A 160 -13.53 -13.80 19.90
C ILE A 160 -14.49 -12.80 19.22
N GLN A 161 -15.40 -13.28 18.37
CA GLN A 161 -16.28 -12.44 17.57
C GLN A 161 -17.19 -11.54 18.42
N GLU A 162 -17.67 -12.06 19.55
CA GLU A 162 -18.56 -11.33 20.47
C GLU A 162 -17.82 -10.16 21.14
N VAL A 163 -16.58 -10.38 21.56
CA VAL A 163 -15.73 -9.35 22.16
C VAL A 163 -15.38 -8.28 21.13
N VAL A 164 -15.06 -8.67 19.89
CA VAL A 164 -14.77 -7.72 18.82
C VAL A 164 -15.98 -6.88 18.46
N ASN A 165 -17.18 -7.46 18.42
CA ASN A 165 -18.41 -6.71 18.17
C ASN A 165 -18.63 -5.62 19.23
N LEU A 166 -18.46 -5.96 20.52
CA LEU A 166 -18.54 -5.00 21.62
C LEU A 166 -17.47 -3.89 21.52
N LEU A 167 -16.25 -4.25 21.09
CA LEU A 167 -15.16 -3.28 20.89
C LEU A 167 -15.42 -2.33 19.71
N ILE A 168 -16.03 -2.82 18.63
CA ILE A 168 -16.41 -2.00 17.48
C ILE A 168 -17.58 -1.08 17.83
N GLU A 169 -18.54 -1.57 18.62
CA GLU A 169 -19.76 -0.83 18.98
C GLU A 169 -19.51 0.27 20.03
N TYR A 170 -18.64 0.00 21.01
CA TYR A 170 -18.42 0.91 22.16
C TYR A 170 -16.99 1.45 22.29
N GLY A 171 -16.02 0.92 21.52
CA GLY A 171 -14.61 1.26 21.64
C GLY A 171 -14.21 2.47 20.82
N THR A 172 -13.35 3.32 21.39
CA THR A 172 -12.70 4.39 20.62
C THR A 172 -11.59 3.81 19.71
N LYS A 173 -11.33 4.44 18.57
CA LYS A 173 -10.32 4.00 17.59
C LYS A 173 -8.92 3.78 18.21
N LYS A 174 -8.56 4.59 19.22
CA LYS A 174 -7.32 4.45 20.00
C LYS A 174 -7.33 3.19 20.87
N PHE A 175 -8.43 2.94 21.57
CA PHE A 175 -8.60 1.78 22.45
C PHE A 175 -8.53 0.44 21.69
N ILE A 176 -9.15 0.37 20.52
CA ILE A 176 -9.13 -0.82 19.65
C ILE A 176 -7.69 -1.13 19.21
N THR A 177 -6.94 -0.10 18.81
CA THR A 177 -5.53 -0.24 18.42
C THR A 177 -4.66 -0.73 19.57
N ASP A 178 -4.81 -0.16 20.77
CA ASP A 178 -4.02 -0.53 21.95
C ASP A 178 -4.31 -1.98 22.43
N ILE A 179 -5.55 -2.45 22.30
CA ILE A 179 -5.93 -3.84 22.62
C ILE A 179 -5.31 -4.83 21.64
N LYS A 180 -5.30 -4.50 20.35
CA LYS A 180 -4.74 -5.36 19.29
C LYS A 180 -3.27 -5.70 19.57
N ASP A 181 -2.47 -4.69 19.92
CA ASP A 181 -1.04 -4.86 20.21
C ASP A 181 -0.77 -5.70 21.46
N LYS A 182 -1.72 -5.72 22.41
CA LYS A 182 -1.64 -6.56 23.60
C LYS A 182 -2.07 -8.00 23.34
N LEU A 183 -3.12 -8.21 22.54
CA LEU A 183 -3.61 -9.55 22.21
C LEU A 183 -2.61 -10.36 21.38
N ILE A 184 -1.90 -9.71 20.44
CA ILE A 184 -0.83 -10.36 19.67
C ILE A 184 0.27 -10.90 20.59
N LYS A 185 0.67 -10.12 21.61
CA LYS A 185 1.69 -10.52 22.60
C LYS A 185 1.27 -11.72 23.46
N VAL A 186 -0.02 -11.86 23.76
CA VAL A 186 -0.53 -13.00 24.55
C VAL A 186 -0.53 -14.29 23.74
N LYS A 187 -0.79 -14.20 22.43
CA LYS A 187 -0.74 -15.37 21.53
C LYS A 187 0.69 -15.91 21.37
N ASP A 188 1.67 -15.01 21.30
CA ASP A 188 3.09 -15.37 21.17
C ASP A 188 3.70 -15.90 22.49
N ALA A 189 3.08 -15.62 23.64
CA ALA A 189 3.54 -16.09 24.95
C ALA A 189 3.11 -17.54 25.29
N HIS A 190 2.23 -18.13 24.47
CA HIS A 190 1.66 -19.47 24.67
C HIS A 190 1.97 -20.45 23.52
N GLN A 191 2.94 -20.13 22.66
CA GLN A 191 3.63 -21.07 21.77
C GLN A 191 5.04 -21.35 22.30
#